data_AF-A0A968NR68-F1
#
_entry.id   AF-A0A968NR68-F1
#
_cell.length_a   1.000
_cell.length_b   1.000
_cell.length_c   1.000
_cell.angle_alpha   90.00
_cell.angle_beta   90.00
_cell.angle_gamma   90.00
#
_symmetry.space_group_name_H-M   'P 1'
#
loop_
_entity.id
_entity.type
_entity.pdbx_description
1 polymer ?
#
loop_
_entity_poly.entity_id
_entity_poly.type
_entity_poly.pdbx_seq_one_letter_code
_entity_poly.pdbx_strand_id
1 'polypeptide(L)'
;MQITAIYTSPEGALQVRQMLSRLNSDMTHGIQFQLRLWRGDVLHMPEVYALARNDAASSMLLMIICEGQSLICPEVETITDEWCETHADSEAALACFATTLWTLPSW
;
A
#
# COMPACT_ATOMS: atom_id res chain seq x y z
N MET A 1 1.11 2.48 14.45
CA MET A 1 1.98 2.23 13.29
C MET A 1 1.24 2.62 12.03
N GLN A 2 1.84 3.43 11.14
CA GLN A 2 1.20 3.83 9.89
C GLN A 2 1.53 2.85 8.76
N ILE A 3 0.49 2.46 8.04
CA ILE A 3 0.55 1.66 6.82
C ILE A 3 0.03 2.54 5.70
N THR A 4 0.80 2.67 4.62
CA THR A 4 0.36 3.37 3.42
C THR A 4 0.12 2.35 2.33
N ALA A 5 -1.07 2.37 1.74
CA ALA A 5 -1.44 1.47 0.65
C ALA A 5 -1.84 2.28 -0.58
N ILE A 6 -1.22 1.94 -1.71
CA ILE A 6 -1.56 2.47 -3.02
C ILE A 6 -2.23 1.36 -3.82
N TYR A 7 -3.43 1.65 -4.36
CA TYR A 7 -4.25 0.65 -5.04
C TYR A 7 -4.73 1.11 -6.42
N THR A 8 -4.90 0.17 -7.34
CA THR A 8 -5.40 0.44 -8.70
C THR A 8 -6.87 0.04 -8.90
N SER A 9 -7.46 -0.76 -7.99
CA SER A 9 -8.84 -1.24 -8.04
C SER A 9 -9.60 -1.01 -6.72
N PRO A 10 -10.93 -0.74 -6.75
CA PRO A 10 -11.76 -0.72 -5.54
C PRO A 10 -11.68 -2.00 -4.72
N GLU A 11 -11.55 -3.15 -5.38
CA GLU A 11 -11.40 -4.48 -4.78
C GLU A 11 -10.11 -4.56 -3.97
N GLY A 12 -8.99 -4.08 -4.52
CA GLY A 12 -7.73 -3.98 -3.80
C GLY A 12 -7.84 -3.12 -2.55
N ALA A 13 -8.51 -1.96 -2.63
CA ALA A 13 -8.77 -1.12 -1.46
C ALA A 13 -9.59 -1.84 -0.38
N LEU A 14 -10.59 -2.63 -0.77
CA LEU A 14 -11.39 -3.42 0.15
C LEU A 14 -10.55 -4.50 0.85
N GLN A 15 -9.72 -5.22 0.09
CA GLN A 15 -8.84 -6.27 0.63
C GLN A 15 -7.88 -5.71 1.69
N VAL A 16 -7.26 -4.54 1.46
CA VAL A 16 -6.39 -3.90 2.46
C VAL A 16 -7.14 -3.53 3.72
N ARG A 17 -8.34 -2.95 3.59
CA ARG A 17 -9.17 -2.61 4.74
C ARG A 17 -9.53 -3.84 5.56
N GLN A 18 -9.86 -4.95 4.91
CA GLN A 18 -10.15 -6.22 5.57
C GLN A 18 -8.90 -6.78 6.26
N MET A 19 -7.74 -6.74 5.60
CA MET A 19 -6.47 -7.18 6.19
C MET A 19 -6.11 -6.34 7.42
N LEU A 20 -6.24 -5.02 7.35
CA LEU A 20 -6.00 -4.12 8.48
C LEU A 20 -6.98 -4.39 9.63
N SER A 21 -8.26 -4.61 9.33
CA SER A 21 -9.27 -4.94 10.33
C SER A 21 -8.91 -6.22 11.09
N ARG A 22 -8.47 -7.26 10.36
CA ARG A 22 -7.96 -8.51 10.95
C ARG A 22 -6.71 -8.27 11.77
N LEU A 23 -5.71 -7.56 11.24
CA LEU A 23 -4.48 -7.22 11.96
C LEU A 23 -4.77 -6.48 13.27
N ASN A 24 -5.66 -5.47 13.27
CA ASN A 24 -6.05 -4.75 14.47
C ASN A 24 -6.85 -5.62 15.46
N SER A 25 -7.65 -6.57 14.98
CA SER A 25 -8.38 -7.52 15.82
C SER A 25 -7.45 -8.53 16.49
N ASP A 26 -6.48 -9.05 15.74
CA ASP A 26 -5.55 -10.08 16.19
C ASP A 26 -4.46 -9.50 17.11
N MET A 27 -4.05 -8.26 16.85
CA MET A 27 -3.07 -7.52 17.65
C MET A 27 -3.73 -6.89 18.88
N THR A 28 -4.06 -7.76 19.84
CA THR A 28 -4.72 -7.43 21.11
C THR A 28 -3.89 -6.57 22.09
N HIS A 29 -2.62 -6.27 21.76
CA HIS A 29 -1.62 -5.74 22.70
C HIS A 29 -1.19 -4.28 22.42
N GLY A 30 -2.16 -3.39 22.21
CA GLY A 30 -1.92 -1.93 22.20
C GLY A 30 -1.23 -1.35 20.96
N ILE A 31 -0.96 -2.16 19.94
CA ILE A 31 -0.48 -1.68 18.64
C ILE A 31 -1.70 -1.37 17.77
N GLN A 32 -1.93 -0.08 17.53
CA GLN A 32 -2.94 0.37 16.56
C GLN A 32 -2.30 0.62 15.21
N PHE A 33 -2.85 0.01 14.16
CA PHE A 33 -2.47 0.28 12.79
C PHE A 33 -3.39 1.34 12.18
N GLN A 34 -2.79 2.40 11.65
CA GLN A 34 -3.48 3.45 10.91
C GLN A 34 -3.21 3.26 9.43
N LEU A 35 -4.27 3.22 8.63
CA LEU A 35 -4.18 3.00 7.20
C LEU A 35 -4.42 4.30 6.42
N ARG A 36 -3.46 4.64 5.56
CA ARG A 36 -3.60 5.65 4.52
C ARG A 36 -3.81 4.95 3.18
N LEU A 37 -4.84 5.37 2.44
CA LEU A 37 -5.23 4.76 1.19
C LEU A 37 -5.18 5.77 0.07
N TRP A 38 -4.45 5.44 -0.98
CA TRP A 38 -4.27 6.26 -2.16
C TRP A 38 -4.63 5.48 -3.40
N ARG A 39 -5.47 6.06 -4.25
CA ARG A 39 -5.80 5.45 -5.54
C ARG A 39 -4.73 5.85 -6.55
N GLY A 40 -4.12 4.88 -7.23
CA GLY A 40 -2.96 5.12 -8.10
C GLY A 40 -3.26 6.05 -9.26
N ASP A 41 -4.45 5.94 -9.86
CA ASP A 41 -4.84 6.74 -11.03
C ASP A 41 -5.08 8.22 -10.73
N VAL A 42 -5.18 8.66 -9.47
CA VAL A 42 -5.27 10.09 -9.11
C VAL A 42 -3.93 10.70 -8.72
N LEU A 43 -2.87 9.90 -8.64
CA LEU A 43 -1.53 10.38 -8.26
C LEU A 43 -0.89 11.28 -9.30
N HIS A 44 -1.43 11.35 -10.52
CA HIS A 44 -1.01 12.35 -11.52
C HIS A 44 -1.33 13.80 -11.09
N MET A 45 -2.21 14.00 -10.10
CA MET A 45 -2.52 15.32 -9.55
C MET A 45 -1.44 15.74 -8.55
N PRO A 46 -0.70 16.86 -8.75
CA PRO A 46 0.48 17.19 -7.93
C PRO A 46 0.21 17.31 -6.43
N GLU A 47 -0.94 17.88 -6.04
CA GLU A 47 -1.31 18.03 -4.63
C GLU A 47 -1.58 16.68 -3.97
N VAL A 48 -2.25 15.77 -4.69
CA VAL A 48 -2.55 14.41 -4.21
C VAL A 48 -1.26 13.60 -4.14
N TYR A 49 -0.41 13.70 -5.16
CA TYR A 49 0.91 13.08 -5.20
C TYR A 49 1.75 13.46 -3.97
N ALA A 50 1.85 14.75 -3.68
CA ALA A 50 2.64 15.25 -2.57
C ALA A 50 2.15 14.71 -1.21
N LEU A 51 0.83 14.61 -1.02
CA LEU A 51 0.25 14.02 0.18
C LEU A 51 0.53 12.51 0.26
N ALA A 52 0.32 11.78 -0.83
CA ALA A 52 0.58 10.34 -0.90
C ALA A 52 2.04 9.99 -0.62
N ARG A 53 2.96 10.76 -1.21
CA ARG A 53 4.40 10.66 -1.00
C ARG A 53 4.79 10.89 0.46
N ASN A 54 4.24 11.92 1.11
CA ASN A 54 4.53 12.20 2.52
C ASN A 54 3.98 11.11 3.46
N ASP A 55 2.78 10.60 3.16
CA ASP A 55 2.20 9.46 3.89
C ASP A 55 3.03 8.18 3.69
N ALA A 56 3.56 7.95 2.48
CA ALA A 56 4.46 6.83 2.21
C ALA A 56 5.77 6.98 2.99
N ALA A 57 6.45 8.13 2.89
CA ALA A 57 7.73 8.39 3.55
C ALA A 57 7.67 8.27 5.09
N SER A 58 6.50 8.46 5.70
CA SER A 58 6.29 8.30 7.15
C SER A 58 5.76 6.92 7.56
N SER A 59 5.53 6.02 6.59
CA SER A 59 5.02 4.67 6.84
C SER A 59 6.15 3.65 6.94
N MET A 60 6.01 2.74 7.91
CA MET A 60 6.92 1.59 8.09
C MET A 60 6.55 0.40 7.19
N LEU A 61 5.35 0.43 6.62
CA LEU A 61 4.87 -0.56 5.67
C LEU A 61 4.23 0.18 4.49
N LEU A 62 4.82 0.01 3.32
CA LEU A 62 4.26 0.44 2.05
C LEU A 62 3.66 -0.78 1.34
N MET A 63 2.40 -0.66 0.94
CA MET A 63 1.69 -1.69 0.19
C MET A 63 1.32 -1.15 -1.19
N ILE A 64 1.70 -1.87 -2.24
CA ILE A 64 1.35 -1.55 -3.62
C ILE A 64 0.44 -2.65 -4.17
N ILE A 65 -0.74 -2.29 -4.65
CA ILE A 65 -1.75 -3.24 -5.13
C ILE A 65 -2.12 -2.89 -6.56
N CYS A 66 -1.65 -3.74 -7.46
CA CYS A 66 -1.77 -3.58 -8.90
C CYS A 66 -2.56 -4.76 -9.46
N GLU A 67 -3.86 -4.79 -9.17
CA GLU A 67 -4.78 -5.80 -9.70
C GLU A 67 -5.03 -5.58 -11.19
N GLY A 68 -4.83 -6.63 -11.99
CA GLY A 68 -5.19 -6.64 -13.41
C GLY A 68 -4.39 -5.67 -14.30
N GLN A 69 -3.36 -5.02 -13.78
CA GLN A 69 -2.49 -4.11 -14.54
C GLN A 69 -1.13 -4.76 -14.77
N SER A 70 -0.66 -4.71 -16.02
CA SER A 70 0.67 -5.21 -16.39
C SER A 70 1.79 -4.24 -16.05
N LEU A 71 1.45 -2.98 -15.76
CA LEU A 71 2.40 -1.90 -15.49
C LEU A 71 1.91 -1.08 -14.30
N ILE A 72 2.85 -0.73 -13.42
CA ILE A 72 2.67 0.24 -12.35
C ILE A 72 2.77 1.64 -12.99
N CYS A 73 1.95 2.60 -12.57
CA CYS A 73 2.08 3.95 -13.11
C CYS A 73 3.35 4.65 -12.57
N PRO A 74 3.96 5.57 -13.33
CA PRO A 74 5.26 6.16 -12.97
C PRO A 74 5.29 6.85 -11.60
N GLU A 75 4.16 7.43 -11.18
CA GLU A 75 4.03 8.08 -9.88
C GLU A 75 4.16 7.07 -8.73
N VAL A 76 3.63 5.86 -8.91
CA VAL A 76 3.74 4.80 -7.90
C VAL A 76 5.14 4.20 -7.88
N GLU A 77 5.77 4.05 -9.05
CA GLU A 77 7.19 3.66 -9.12
C GLU A 77 8.06 4.67 -8.38
N THR A 78 7.88 5.96 -8.66
CA THR A 78 8.65 7.04 -8.02
C THR A 78 8.47 7.04 -6.49
N ILE A 79 7.23 6.93 -5.99
CA ILE A 79 6.98 6.86 -4.54
C ILE A 79 7.63 5.61 -3.93
N THR A 80 7.60 4.48 -4.65
CA THR A 80 8.17 3.22 -4.18
C THR A 80 9.69 3.31 -4.09
N ASP A 81 10.35 3.88 -5.11
CA ASP A 81 11.79 4.08 -5.15
C ASP A 81 12.25 5.03 -4.03
N GLU A 82 11.61 6.19 -3.90
CA GLU A 82 11.91 7.15 -2.83
C GLU A 82 11.71 6.55 -1.43
N TRP A 83 10.67 5.72 -1.26
CA TRP A 83 10.42 5.03 0.00
C TRP A 83 11.52 4.01 0.32
N CYS A 84 11.96 3.22 -0.68
CA CYS A 84 13.03 2.24 -0.54
C CYS A 84 14.36 2.92 -0.19
N GLU A 85 14.68 4.05 -0.83
CA GLU A 85 15.87 4.85 -0.49
C GLU A 85 15.80 5.37 0.94
N THR A 86 14.63 5.88 1.37
CA THR A 86 14.44 6.43 2.72
C THR A 86 14.58 5.36 3.81
N HIS A 87 14.18 4.12 3.52
CA HIS A 87 14.08 3.04 4.50
C HIS A 87 15.14 1.94 4.34
N ALA A 88 16.15 2.14 3.49
CA ALA A 88 17.15 1.12 3.13
C ALA A 88 17.84 0.46 4.34
N ASP A 89 18.04 1.22 5.43
CA ASP A 89 18.71 0.78 6.65
C ASP A 89 17.74 0.59 7.84
N SER A 90 16.44 0.50 7.59
CA SER A 90 15.40 0.43 8.64
C SER A 90 14.60 -0.88 8.59
N GLU A 91 13.97 -1.25 9.71
CA GLU A 91 13.03 -2.37 9.78
C GLU A 91 11.67 -2.00 9.17
N ALA A 92 11.67 -1.69 7.88
CA ALA A 92 10.47 -1.38 7.12
C ALA A 92 10.17 -2.49 6.10
N ALA A 93 8.91 -2.59 5.68
CA ALA A 93 8.47 -3.62 4.74
C ALA A 93 7.80 -3.00 3.51
N LEU A 94 8.12 -3.54 2.33
CA LEU A 94 7.42 -3.29 1.07
C LEU A 94 6.67 -4.56 0.67
N ALA A 95 5.37 -4.44 0.41
CA ALA A 95 4.55 -5.54 -0.07
C ALA A 95 3.88 -5.16 -1.40
N CYS A 96 4.22 -5.87 -2.47
CA CYS A 96 3.63 -5.66 -3.79
C CYS A 96 2.71 -6.82 -4.16
N PHE A 97 1.44 -6.53 -4.42
CA PHE A 97 0.42 -7.48 -4.83
C PHE A 97 0.06 -7.20 -6.29
N ALA A 98 0.69 -7.96 -7.18
CA ALA A 98 0.27 -8.07 -8.57
C ALA A 98 -0.67 -9.27 -8.67
N THR A 99 -1.94 -9.09 -8.37
CA THR A 99 -2.93 -10.17 -8.53
C THR A 99 -3.15 -10.36 -10.03
N THR A 100 -2.32 -11.20 -10.65
CA THR A 100 -2.83 -12.10 -11.70
C THR A 100 -3.97 -12.89 -11.06
N LEU A 101 -5.09 -13.08 -11.75
CA LEU A 101 -6.21 -13.88 -11.27
C LEU A 101 -5.73 -15.32 -10.96
N TRP A 102 -5.23 -15.57 -9.75
CA TRP A 102 -5.11 -16.91 -9.20
C TRP A 102 -6.38 -17.13 -8.41
N THR A 103 -7.32 -17.84 -9.00
CA THR A 103 -8.38 -18.50 -8.25
C THR A 103 -7.69 -19.33 -7.17
N LEU A 104 -7.84 -18.95 -5.90
CA LEU A 104 -7.46 -19.80 -4.79
C LEU A 104 -8.19 -21.14 -4.95
N PRO A 105 -7.52 -22.29 -4.83
CA PRO A 105 -8.23 -23.55 -4.75
C PRO A 105 -9.10 -23.52 -3.50
N SER A 106 -10.38 -23.82 -3.65
CA SER A 106 -11.30 -24.03 -2.54
C SER A 106 -10.86 -25.27 -1.76
N TRP A 107 -10.33 -25.08 -0.56
CA TRP A 107 -10.12 -26.14 0.44
C TRP A 107 -11.06 -25.86 1.61
#